data_AF-A0A9X3S235-F1
#
_entry.id   AF-A0A9X3S235-F1
#
_cell.length_a   1.000
_cell.length_b   1.000
_cell.length_c   1.000
_cell.angle_alpha   90.00
_cell.angle_beta   90.00
_cell.angle_gamma   90.00
#
_symmetry.space_group_name_H-M   'P 1'
#
loop_
_entity.id
_entity.type
_entity.pdbx_description
1 polymer ?
#
loop_
_entity_poly.entity_id
_entity_poly.type
_entity_poly.pdbx_seq_one_letter_code
_entity_poly.pdbx_strand_id
1 'polypeptide(L)'
;MAEPSPTGLLLAYEAGNHLHHYGGRVFADGRYELHSTAGEDKPQWKAYEPFTPEQIATIRGAIEATADLPDHIAGSDPPPPDAANARFTLGGRTIEVDEWPKAAPRLEALLTTIAQLRKKPPVPSTWRLWSDGKVVELQARCEIGEVEALRAISDALFMNSGTDEAPAGDDPPQGTPLVSVSFGEERLEVFADGKRVDRAGGKETEQKLGADRVNAIRAALAETDWAKLPSRLC
;
A
#
# COMPACT_ATOMS: atom_id res chain seq x y z
N MET A 1 40.28 15.16 -5.83
CA MET A 1 38.89 15.48 -6.20
C MET A 1 38.04 15.05 -5.01
N ALA A 2 37.44 16.01 -4.30
CA ALA A 2 36.56 15.71 -3.18
C ALA A 2 35.19 15.33 -3.74
N GLU A 3 34.62 14.21 -3.28
CA GLU A 3 33.22 13.87 -3.55
C GLU A 3 32.32 15.01 -3.04
N PRO A 4 31.28 15.41 -3.78
CA PRO A 4 30.37 16.44 -3.33
C PRO A 4 29.67 15.98 -2.04
N SER A 5 29.83 16.73 -0.95
CA SER A 5 29.05 16.55 0.27
C SER A 5 27.57 16.40 -0.09
N PRO A 6 26.87 15.34 0.36
CA PRO A 6 25.48 15.14 -0.01
C PRO A 6 24.64 16.22 0.66
N THR A 7 24.30 17.25 -0.11
CA THR A 7 23.52 18.40 0.31
C THR A 7 22.16 17.90 0.81
N GLY A 8 22.02 17.75 2.14
CA GLY A 8 20.75 17.49 2.80
C GLY A 8 20.36 16.03 3.04
N LEU A 9 21.25 15.04 3.08
CA LEU A 9 20.86 13.69 3.54
C LEU A 9 20.36 13.73 5.01
N LEU A 10 19.16 13.20 5.27
CA LEU A 10 18.62 13.08 6.63
C LEU A 10 18.88 11.70 7.23
N LEU A 11 18.57 10.68 6.45
CA LEU A 11 18.69 9.27 6.83
C LEU A 11 19.19 8.48 5.63
N ALA A 12 20.21 7.65 5.84
CA ALA A 12 20.49 6.52 4.98
C ALA A 12 20.57 5.26 5.84
N TYR A 13 20.18 4.12 5.29
CA TYR A 13 20.48 2.84 5.90
C TYR A 13 20.77 1.80 4.84
N GLU A 14 21.63 0.87 5.19
CA GLU A 14 21.91 -0.35 4.43
C GLU A 14 21.87 -1.50 5.44
N ALA A 15 21.07 -2.52 5.15
CA ALA A 15 20.82 -3.63 6.03
C ALA A 15 20.81 -4.93 5.24
N GLY A 16 21.26 -6.01 5.86
CA GLY A 16 21.28 -7.30 5.18
C GLY A 16 22.24 -8.31 5.77
N ASN A 17 22.20 -9.50 5.19
CA ASN A 17 23.21 -10.53 5.38
C ASN A 17 23.79 -10.92 4.01
N HIS A 18 24.61 -11.96 3.97
CA HIS A 18 25.26 -12.42 2.74
C HIS A 18 24.29 -12.88 1.62
N LEU A 19 22.99 -13.06 1.91
CA LEU A 19 21.96 -13.48 0.95
C LEU A 19 21.14 -12.29 0.42
N HIS A 20 20.85 -11.31 1.27
CA HIS A 20 19.96 -10.20 0.95
C HIS A 20 20.46 -8.91 1.56
N HIS A 21 20.64 -7.89 0.72
CA HIS A 21 20.95 -6.52 1.12
C HIS A 21 19.87 -5.58 0.60
N TYR A 22 19.47 -4.63 1.42
CA TYR A 22 18.51 -3.60 1.09
C TYR A 22 18.88 -2.31 1.81
N GLY A 23 18.32 -1.21 1.36
CA GLY A 23 18.62 0.08 1.95
C GLY A 23 17.71 1.16 1.48
N GLY A 24 17.77 2.29 2.17
CA GLY A 24 16.92 3.43 1.92
C GLY A 24 17.62 4.74 2.23
N ARG A 25 17.25 5.80 1.51
CA ARG A 25 17.77 7.15 1.68
C ARG A 25 16.63 8.16 1.68
N VAL A 26 16.59 9.02 2.69
CA VAL A 26 15.68 10.16 2.80
C VAL A 26 16.51 11.43 2.81
N PHE A 27 16.16 12.37 1.95
CA PHE A 27 16.80 13.68 1.85
C PHE A 27 15.90 14.78 2.42
N ALA A 28 16.51 15.89 2.80
CA ALA A 28 15.87 17.05 3.42
C ALA A 28 14.91 17.77 2.46
N ASP A 29 15.07 17.56 1.16
CA ASP A 29 14.21 18.07 0.09
C ASP A 29 12.99 17.16 -0.19
N GLY A 30 12.80 16.10 0.59
CA GLY A 30 11.70 15.15 0.39
C GLY A 30 12.08 13.91 -0.40
N ARG A 31 13.19 13.91 -1.15
CA ARG A 31 13.55 12.75 -1.99
C ARG A 31 13.68 11.49 -1.15
N TYR A 32 13.17 10.40 -1.70
CA TYR A 32 13.20 9.09 -1.08
C TYR A 32 13.57 8.02 -2.09
N GLU A 33 14.57 7.21 -1.74
CA GLU A 33 15.10 6.16 -2.60
C GLU A 33 15.22 4.86 -1.80
N LEU A 34 14.94 3.71 -2.42
CA LEU A 34 15.20 2.39 -1.86
C LEU A 34 15.98 1.53 -2.85
N HIS A 35 16.76 0.57 -2.34
CA HIS A 35 17.31 -0.52 -3.14
C HIS A 35 17.12 -1.86 -2.44
N SER A 36 17.20 -2.94 -3.21
CA SER A 36 17.25 -4.32 -2.73
C SER A 36 18.06 -5.17 -3.71
N THR A 37 18.83 -6.13 -3.21
CA THR A 37 19.57 -7.12 -4.03
C THR A 37 18.76 -8.38 -4.29
N ALA A 38 17.50 -8.45 -3.84
CA ALA A 38 16.65 -9.59 -4.09
C ALA A 38 16.40 -9.75 -5.60
N GLY A 39 17.12 -10.68 -6.23
CA GLY A 39 16.96 -11.05 -7.64
C GLY A 39 17.76 -10.22 -8.66
N GLU A 40 18.72 -9.39 -8.22
CA GLU A 40 19.55 -8.56 -9.12
C GLU A 40 21.04 -8.61 -8.77
N ASP A 41 21.90 -8.77 -9.78
CA ASP A 41 23.37 -8.78 -9.63
C ASP A 41 23.97 -7.40 -9.27
N LYS A 42 23.21 -6.31 -9.50
CA LYS A 42 23.62 -4.93 -9.20
C LYS A 42 22.41 -4.12 -8.71
N PRO A 43 22.23 -3.92 -7.40
CA PRO A 43 21.07 -3.21 -6.87
C PRO A 43 21.07 -1.75 -7.35
N GLN A 44 19.98 -1.34 -8.00
CA GLN A 44 19.78 0.05 -8.38
C GLN A 44 18.92 0.79 -7.33
N TRP A 45 19.26 2.04 -7.09
CA TRP A 45 18.43 2.93 -6.27
C TRP A 45 17.18 3.32 -7.06
N LYS A 46 16.01 2.95 -6.55
CA LYS A 46 14.71 3.32 -7.09
C LYS A 46 14.16 4.52 -6.33
N ALA A 47 13.92 5.61 -7.03
CA ALA A 47 13.24 6.79 -6.50
C ALA A 47 11.74 6.54 -6.33
N TYR A 48 11.18 7.10 -5.27
CA TYR A 48 9.75 7.09 -4.94
C TYR A 48 9.19 8.51 -4.90
N GLU A 49 7.86 8.63 -4.74
CA GLU A 49 7.21 9.92 -4.53
C GLU A 49 7.85 10.64 -3.33
N PRO A 50 8.27 11.91 -3.49
CA PRO A 50 8.92 12.64 -2.41
C PRO A 50 7.99 12.86 -1.22
N PHE A 51 8.57 12.87 -0.02
CA PHE A 51 7.87 13.27 1.19
C PHE A 51 7.51 14.76 1.15
N THR A 52 6.35 15.10 1.69
CA THR A 52 5.95 16.50 1.91
C THR A 52 6.81 17.16 2.99
N PRO A 53 6.86 18.51 3.07
CA PRO A 53 7.57 19.20 4.14
C PRO A 53 7.13 18.79 5.55
N GLU A 54 5.84 18.52 5.76
CA GLU A 54 5.29 18.05 7.04
C GLU A 54 5.77 16.65 7.40
N GLN A 55 5.83 15.74 6.40
CA GLN A 55 6.39 14.40 6.57
C GLN A 55 7.89 14.48 6.86
N ILE A 56 8.63 15.38 6.20
CA ILE A 56 10.05 15.63 6.50
C ILE A 56 10.25 16.14 7.92
N ALA A 57 9.40 17.04 8.42
CA ALA A 57 9.47 17.50 9.81
C ALA A 57 9.23 16.34 10.80
N THR A 58 8.27 15.45 10.49
CA THR A 58 8.00 14.24 11.28
C THR A 58 9.20 13.29 11.30
N ILE A 59 9.82 13.05 10.13
CA ILE A 59 11.01 12.21 10.00
C ILE A 59 12.17 12.79 10.80
N ARG A 60 12.40 14.11 10.74
CA ARG A 60 13.43 14.78 11.56
C ARG A 60 13.21 14.56 13.05
N GLY A 61 11.99 14.76 13.54
CA GLY A 61 11.65 14.51 14.94
C GLY A 61 11.89 13.06 15.37
N ALA A 62 11.58 12.10 14.50
CA ALA A 62 11.85 10.68 14.74
C ALA A 62 13.37 10.37 14.77
N ILE A 63 14.17 11.02 13.92
CA ILE A 63 15.64 10.90 13.94
C ILE A 63 16.22 11.51 15.22
N GLU A 64 15.77 12.71 15.60
CA GLU A 64 16.21 13.37 16.85
C GLU A 64 15.88 12.51 18.08
N ALA A 65 14.75 11.83 18.07
CA ALA A 65 14.35 10.88 19.10
C ALA A 65 15.25 9.62 19.17
N THR A 66 16.26 9.47 18.30
CA THR A 66 17.29 8.42 18.36
C THR A 66 18.69 8.93 18.67
N ALA A 67 18.84 10.22 19.02
CA ALA A 67 20.15 10.86 19.18
C ALA A 67 21.02 10.25 20.30
N ASP A 68 20.42 9.62 21.30
CA ASP A 68 21.07 8.97 22.44
C ASP A 68 21.54 7.53 22.19
N LEU A 69 21.21 6.94 21.03
CA LEU A 69 21.71 5.60 20.67
C LEU A 69 23.25 5.61 20.63
N PRO A 70 23.93 4.50 20.92
CA PRO A 70 25.39 4.38 20.75
C PRO A 70 25.76 4.31 19.25
N ASP A 71 27.05 4.50 18.94
CA ASP A 71 27.56 4.35 17.56
C ASP A 71 27.57 2.88 17.09
N HIS A 72 27.52 1.95 18.02
CA HIS A 72 27.42 0.51 17.76
C HIS A 72 26.43 -0.14 18.73
N ILE A 73 25.47 -0.88 18.17
CA ILE A 73 24.48 -1.67 18.91
C ILE A 73 24.80 -3.14 18.68
N ALA A 74 25.40 -3.77 19.70
CA ALA A 74 25.79 -5.17 19.64
C ALA A 74 24.58 -6.12 19.79
N GLY A 75 24.66 -7.25 19.08
CA GLY A 75 23.75 -8.38 19.20
C GLY A 75 24.18 -9.34 20.31
N SER A 76 23.74 -10.59 20.22
CA SER A 76 24.22 -11.67 21.07
C SER A 76 25.64 -12.12 20.69
N ASP A 77 26.37 -12.66 21.67
CA ASP A 77 27.73 -13.19 21.51
C ASP A 77 27.79 -14.67 21.97
N PRO A 78 28.09 -15.63 21.08
CA PRO A 78 28.38 -15.44 19.65
C PRO A 78 27.11 -15.11 18.84
N PRO A 79 27.24 -14.38 17.71
CA PRO A 79 26.10 -14.03 16.88
C PRO A 79 25.50 -15.28 16.21
N PRO A 80 24.17 -15.32 15.98
CA PRO A 80 23.55 -16.38 15.19
C PRO A 80 24.16 -16.46 13.79
N PRO A 81 24.22 -17.67 13.20
CA PRO A 81 24.54 -17.81 11.78
C PRO A 81 23.63 -16.93 10.94
N ASP A 82 24.22 -16.21 9.99
CA ASP A 82 23.51 -15.34 9.02
C ASP A 82 22.70 -14.20 9.63
N ALA A 83 23.01 -13.81 10.87
CA ALA A 83 22.52 -12.59 11.46
C ALA A 83 22.76 -11.40 10.51
N ALA A 84 21.69 -10.69 10.18
CA ALA A 84 21.80 -9.49 9.38
C ALA A 84 22.45 -8.37 10.19
N ASN A 85 23.27 -7.58 9.53
CA ASN A 85 23.83 -6.36 10.08
C ASN A 85 23.21 -5.17 9.36
N ALA A 86 23.24 -4.02 10.02
CA ALA A 86 22.81 -2.78 9.41
C ALA A 86 23.75 -1.62 9.75
N ARG A 87 23.84 -0.69 8.82
CA ARG A 87 24.53 0.58 8.97
C ARG A 87 23.55 1.70 8.70
N PHE A 88 23.39 2.60 9.66
CA PHE A 88 22.55 3.78 9.55
C PHE A 88 23.43 5.03 9.51
N THR A 89 23.06 6.00 8.69
CA THR A 89 23.58 7.37 8.71
C THR A 89 22.43 8.30 9.06
N LEU A 90 22.43 8.86 10.27
CA LEU A 90 21.38 9.72 10.80
C LEU A 90 21.97 11.10 11.12
N GLY A 91 21.52 12.15 10.42
CA GLY A 91 22.01 13.51 10.67
C GLY A 91 23.54 13.66 10.58
N GLY A 92 24.20 12.85 9.75
CA GLY A 92 25.67 12.82 9.60
C GLY A 92 26.41 11.87 10.54
N ARG A 93 25.73 11.23 11.50
CA ARG A 93 26.30 10.23 12.41
C ARG A 93 26.08 8.82 11.87
N THR A 94 27.08 7.96 11.96
CA THR A 94 26.95 6.54 11.60
C THR A 94 26.63 5.70 12.84
N ILE A 95 25.67 4.78 12.73
CA ILE A 95 25.37 3.76 13.73
C ILE A 95 25.45 2.38 13.07
N GLU A 96 26.24 1.48 13.63
CA GLU A 96 26.33 0.08 13.22
C GLU A 96 25.48 -0.79 14.15
N VAL A 97 24.80 -1.79 13.59
CA VAL A 97 23.88 -2.66 14.31
C VAL A 97 24.13 -4.10 13.90
N ASP A 98 24.42 -4.95 14.89
CA ASP A 98 24.44 -6.40 14.70
C ASP A 98 23.05 -6.98 14.97
N GLU A 99 22.72 -8.16 14.42
CA GLU A 99 21.40 -8.79 14.57
C GLU A 99 20.22 -7.84 14.23
N TRP A 100 20.37 -7.08 13.16
CA TRP A 100 19.30 -6.23 12.64
C TRP A 100 18.08 -7.07 12.18
N PRO A 101 16.83 -6.66 12.48
CA PRO A 101 16.41 -5.48 13.27
C PRO A 101 16.32 -5.70 14.78
N LYS A 102 16.43 -6.95 15.23
CA LYS A 102 16.14 -7.39 16.60
C LYS A 102 16.91 -6.61 17.68
N ALA A 103 18.18 -6.30 17.46
CA ALA A 103 18.98 -5.56 18.45
C ALA A 103 18.63 -4.07 18.55
N ALA A 104 17.96 -3.49 17.55
CA ALA A 104 17.73 -2.04 17.46
C ALA A 104 16.25 -1.69 17.19
N PRO A 105 15.31 -2.02 18.10
CA PRO A 105 13.88 -1.78 17.90
C PRO A 105 13.52 -0.29 17.71
N ARG A 106 14.32 0.64 18.24
CA ARG A 106 14.12 2.08 18.03
C ARG A 106 14.41 2.52 16.60
N LEU A 107 15.43 1.94 15.97
CA LEU A 107 15.74 2.19 14.56
C LEU A 107 14.71 1.48 13.65
N GLU A 108 14.20 0.31 14.06
CA GLU A 108 13.10 -0.36 13.35
C GLU A 108 11.80 0.48 13.41
N ALA A 109 11.48 1.06 14.56
CA ALA A 109 10.35 1.97 14.72
C ALA A 109 10.49 3.23 13.85
N LEU A 110 11.70 3.78 13.71
CA LEU A 110 12.00 4.87 12.78
C LEU A 110 11.71 4.48 11.34
N LEU A 111 12.20 3.32 10.88
CA LEU A 111 11.92 2.84 9.51
C LEU A 111 10.42 2.55 9.30
N THR A 112 9.76 2.00 10.30
CA THR A 112 8.30 1.78 10.29
C THR A 112 7.55 3.11 10.16
N THR A 113 7.98 4.15 10.87
CA THR A 113 7.40 5.50 10.76
C THR A 113 7.54 6.03 9.33
N ILE A 114 8.72 5.92 8.73
CA ILE A 114 8.96 6.33 7.33
C ILE A 114 8.06 5.54 6.36
N ALA A 115 7.94 4.23 6.56
CA ALA A 115 7.06 3.38 5.75
C ALA A 115 5.56 3.75 5.91
N GLN A 116 5.13 4.14 7.11
CA GLN A 116 3.77 4.60 7.37
C GLN A 116 3.49 5.97 6.75
N LEU A 117 4.43 6.91 6.81
CA LEU A 117 4.30 8.21 6.16
C LEU A 117 4.19 8.07 4.63
N ARG A 118 4.80 7.02 4.06
CA ARG A 118 4.62 6.68 2.65
C ARG A 118 3.21 6.16 2.34
N LYS A 119 2.50 5.54 3.30
CA LYS A 119 1.11 5.14 3.06
C LYS A 119 0.32 6.41 2.77
N LYS A 120 -0.20 6.50 1.54
CA LYS A 120 -1.10 7.59 1.19
C LYS A 120 -2.30 7.53 2.15
N PRO A 121 -2.84 8.69 2.59
CA PRO A 121 -4.14 8.70 3.24
C PRO A 121 -5.10 7.88 2.39
N PRO A 122 -5.92 6.99 3.00
CA PRO A 122 -6.80 6.14 2.23
C PRO A 122 -7.70 7.03 1.36
N VAL A 123 -7.81 6.69 0.08
CA VAL A 123 -8.71 7.39 -0.84
C VAL A 123 -10.13 6.95 -0.50
N PRO A 124 -11.01 7.86 0.00
CA PRO A 124 -12.39 7.50 0.29
C PRO A 124 -13.08 7.03 -0.97
N SER A 125 -13.97 6.04 -0.82
CA SER A 125 -14.72 5.46 -1.92
C SER A 125 -16.23 5.56 -1.71
N THR A 126 -16.97 5.75 -2.79
CA THR A 126 -18.43 5.66 -2.83
C THR A 126 -18.82 4.47 -3.68
N TRP A 127 -19.56 3.55 -3.09
CA TRP A 127 -20.03 2.32 -3.72
C TRP A 127 -21.52 2.45 -3.99
N ARG A 128 -21.93 2.21 -5.23
CA ARG A 128 -23.33 2.13 -5.67
C ARG A 128 -23.56 0.73 -6.24
N LEU A 129 -24.38 -0.04 -5.55
CA LEU A 129 -24.52 -1.47 -5.73
C LEU A 129 -25.98 -1.80 -6.05
N TRP A 130 -26.22 -2.51 -7.14
CA TRP A 130 -27.55 -3.00 -7.47
C TRP A 130 -27.87 -4.24 -6.64
N SER A 131 -28.91 -4.18 -5.82
CA SER A 131 -29.41 -5.33 -5.08
C SER A 131 -30.92 -5.24 -4.88
N ASP A 132 -31.63 -6.35 -5.06
CA ASP A 132 -33.07 -6.49 -4.82
C ASP A 132 -33.92 -5.36 -5.40
N GLY A 133 -33.68 -5.02 -6.67
CA GLY A 133 -34.49 -4.02 -7.39
C GLY A 133 -34.18 -2.56 -7.05
N LYS A 134 -33.14 -2.29 -6.25
CA LYS A 134 -32.74 -0.92 -5.85
C LYS A 134 -31.22 -0.73 -5.88
N VAL A 135 -30.80 0.53 -5.90
CA VAL A 135 -29.40 0.91 -5.71
C VAL A 135 -29.15 1.16 -4.22
N VAL A 136 -28.19 0.43 -3.66
CA VAL A 136 -27.64 0.66 -2.33
C VAL A 136 -26.40 1.54 -2.49
N GLU A 137 -26.37 2.69 -1.81
CA GLU A 137 -25.22 3.60 -1.81
C GLU A 137 -24.51 3.56 -0.45
N LEU A 138 -23.20 3.37 -0.48
CA LEU A 138 -22.35 3.25 0.71
C LEU A 138 -21.12 4.15 0.55
N GLN A 139 -20.75 4.85 1.61
CA GLN A 139 -19.51 5.63 1.67
C GLN A 139 -18.52 4.90 2.57
N ALA A 140 -17.28 4.76 2.08
CA ALA A 140 -16.19 4.19 2.85
C ALA A 140 -15.00 5.16 2.93
N ARG A 141 -14.41 5.30 4.13
CA ARG A 141 -13.24 6.19 4.34
C ARG A 141 -11.89 5.49 4.22
N CYS A 142 -11.90 4.22 3.86
CA CYS A 142 -10.72 3.40 3.57
C CYS A 142 -10.59 3.13 2.07
N GLU A 143 -9.45 2.56 1.69
CA GLU A 143 -9.18 2.12 0.32
C GLU A 143 -10.20 1.06 -0.13
N ILE A 144 -10.49 1.00 -1.44
CA ILE A 144 -11.47 0.06 -2.02
C ILE A 144 -11.17 -1.43 -1.72
N GLY A 145 -9.89 -1.78 -1.53
CA GLY A 145 -9.44 -3.12 -1.16
C GLY A 145 -9.51 -3.42 0.34
N GLU A 146 -9.75 -2.40 1.17
CA GLU A 146 -9.73 -2.50 2.63
C GLU A 146 -11.14 -2.46 3.26
N VAL A 147 -12.20 -2.34 2.45
CA VAL A 147 -13.59 -2.41 2.92
C VAL A 147 -13.97 -3.87 3.22
N GLU A 148 -13.62 -4.36 4.41
CA GLU A 148 -13.78 -5.78 4.79
C GLU A 148 -15.23 -6.29 4.59
N ALA A 149 -16.23 -5.46 4.91
CA ALA A 149 -17.63 -5.83 4.75
C ALA A 149 -18.07 -6.02 3.28
N LEU A 150 -17.31 -5.48 2.32
CA LEU A 150 -17.54 -5.63 0.88
C LEU A 150 -16.47 -6.51 0.20
N ARG A 151 -15.70 -7.28 0.98
CA ARG A 151 -14.55 -8.06 0.47
C ARG A 151 -14.92 -8.99 -0.67
N ALA A 152 -16.03 -9.73 -0.58
CA ALA A 152 -16.47 -10.64 -1.63
C ALA A 152 -16.72 -9.91 -2.97
N ILE A 153 -17.28 -8.69 -2.92
CA ILE A 153 -17.50 -7.86 -4.10
C ILE A 153 -16.16 -7.36 -4.66
N SER A 154 -15.26 -6.89 -3.78
CA SER A 154 -13.92 -6.44 -4.17
C SER A 154 -13.11 -7.57 -4.83
N ASP A 155 -13.13 -8.77 -4.25
CA ASP A 155 -12.48 -9.95 -4.80
C ASP A 155 -13.06 -10.31 -6.19
N ALA A 156 -14.38 -10.25 -6.37
CA ALA A 156 -15.00 -10.49 -7.68
C ALA A 156 -14.61 -9.43 -8.74
N LEU A 157 -14.40 -8.17 -8.34
CA LEU A 157 -14.01 -7.08 -9.24
C LEU A 157 -12.54 -7.17 -9.69
N PHE A 158 -11.64 -7.56 -8.80
CA PHE A 158 -10.19 -7.42 -9.00
C PHE A 158 -9.45 -8.76 -9.10
N MET A 159 -9.94 -9.82 -8.49
CA MET A 159 -9.31 -11.15 -8.53
C MET A 159 -10.00 -12.06 -9.54
N ASN A 160 -9.26 -12.99 -10.13
CA ASN A 160 -9.88 -14.00 -11.01
C ASN A 160 -10.78 -14.89 -10.14
N SER A 161 -12.09 -14.69 -10.25
CA SER A 161 -13.08 -15.54 -9.59
C SER A 161 -13.15 -16.91 -10.27
N GLY A 162 -13.46 -17.94 -9.48
CA GLY A 162 -13.71 -19.28 -9.97
C GLY A 162 -14.99 -19.35 -10.82
N THR A 163 -15.34 -20.58 -11.22
CA THR A 163 -16.54 -20.87 -12.00
C THR A 163 -17.79 -20.86 -11.11
N ASP A 164 -18.36 -19.68 -10.88
CA ASP A 164 -19.64 -19.55 -10.18
C ASP A 164 -20.81 -19.59 -11.20
N GLU A 165 -21.83 -20.39 -10.89
CA GLU A 165 -23.11 -20.34 -11.62
C GLU A 165 -23.83 -19.01 -11.35
N ALA A 166 -24.57 -18.52 -12.34
CA ALA A 166 -25.32 -17.27 -12.20
C ALA A 166 -26.42 -17.44 -11.13
N PRO A 167 -26.38 -16.68 -10.02
CA PRO A 167 -27.46 -16.71 -9.04
C PRO A 167 -28.74 -16.09 -9.63
N ALA A 168 -29.89 -16.52 -9.12
CA ALA A 168 -31.17 -15.92 -9.48
C ALA A 168 -31.26 -14.49 -8.91
N GLY A 169 -31.35 -13.49 -9.78
CA GLY A 169 -31.53 -12.09 -9.39
C GLY A 169 -31.90 -11.23 -10.60
N ASP A 170 -32.68 -10.17 -10.35
CA ASP A 170 -33.13 -9.27 -11.41
C ASP A 170 -31.99 -8.39 -11.92
N ASP A 171 -31.91 -8.26 -13.25
CA ASP A 171 -31.01 -7.31 -13.87
C ASP A 171 -31.39 -5.87 -13.54
N PRO A 172 -30.39 -4.98 -13.37
CA PRO A 172 -30.64 -3.56 -13.27
C PRO A 172 -31.30 -3.02 -14.55
N PRO A 173 -32.10 -1.94 -14.46
CA PRO A 173 -32.62 -1.25 -15.64
C PRO A 173 -31.50 -0.90 -16.63
N GLN A 174 -31.82 -0.87 -17.92
CA GLN A 174 -30.85 -0.55 -18.97
C GLN A 174 -30.05 0.73 -18.64
N GLY A 175 -28.73 0.64 -18.73
CA GLY A 175 -27.81 1.75 -18.43
C GLY A 175 -27.45 1.91 -16.95
N THR A 176 -28.00 1.07 -16.05
CA THR A 176 -27.62 1.04 -14.63
C THR A 176 -26.55 -0.04 -14.39
N PRO A 177 -25.38 0.31 -13.82
CA PRO A 177 -24.35 -0.67 -13.46
C PRO A 177 -24.83 -1.64 -12.36
N LEU A 178 -24.33 -2.87 -12.36
CA LEU A 178 -24.39 -3.77 -11.20
C LEU A 178 -23.59 -3.19 -10.03
N VAL A 179 -22.40 -2.68 -10.34
CA VAL A 179 -21.48 -2.08 -9.37
C VAL A 179 -20.89 -0.82 -9.98
N SER A 180 -20.92 0.27 -9.22
CA SER A 180 -20.18 1.50 -9.51
C SER A 180 -19.38 1.89 -8.27
N VAL A 181 -18.07 2.02 -8.41
CA VAL A 181 -17.15 2.44 -7.34
C VAL A 181 -16.45 3.71 -7.80
N SER A 182 -16.63 4.80 -7.07
CA SER A 182 -15.89 6.05 -7.29
C SER A 182 -14.88 6.24 -6.16
N PHE A 183 -13.62 6.52 -6.48
CA PHE A 183 -12.54 6.74 -5.52
C PHE A 183 -11.55 7.76 -6.08
N GLY A 184 -11.35 8.87 -5.36
CA GLY A 184 -10.55 9.99 -5.88
C GLY A 184 -11.16 10.56 -7.16
N GLU A 185 -10.35 10.67 -8.22
CA GLU A 185 -10.79 11.06 -9.57
C GLU A 185 -11.17 9.86 -10.45
N GLU A 186 -11.15 8.66 -9.88
CA GLU A 186 -11.38 7.41 -10.61
C GLU A 186 -12.80 6.88 -10.40
N ARG A 187 -13.34 6.24 -11.44
CA ARG A 187 -14.61 5.52 -11.37
C ARG A 187 -14.53 4.22 -12.14
N LEU A 188 -14.94 3.14 -11.49
CA LEU A 188 -15.13 1.82 -12.08
C LEU A 188 -16.62 1.52 -12.13
N GLU A 189 -17.12 1.06 -13.28
CA GLU A 189 -18.49 0.58 -13.46
C GLU A 189 -18.49 -0.80 -14.10
N VAL A 190 -19.28 -1.72 -13.56
CA VAL A 190 -19.55 -3.03 -14.16
C VAL A 190 -21.03 -3.18 -14.41
N PHE A 191 -21.38 -3.52 -15.64
CA PHE A 191 -22.76 -3.68 -16.10
C PHE A 191 -23.17 -5.16 -16.16
N ALA A 192 -24.49 -5.38 -16.17
CA ALA A 192 -25.11 -6.71 -16.20
C ALA A 192 -24.71 -7.57 -17.40
N ASP A 193 -24.41 -6.93 -18.53
CA ASP A 193 -23.95 -7.56 -19.75
C ASP A 193 -22.44 -7.91 -19.73
N GLY A 194 -21.74 -7.63 -18.63
CA GLY A 194 -20.30 -7.84 -18.49
C GLY A 194 -19.44 -6.73 -19.08
N LYS A 195 -20.01 -5.62 -19.55
CA LYS A 195 -19.23 -4.43 -19.87
C LYS A 195 -18.64 -3.87 -18.57
N ARG A 196 -17.34 -3.61 -18.56
CA ARG A 196 -16.62 -2.85 -17.53
C ARG A 196 -16.11 -1.55 -18.12
N VAL A 197 -16.29 -0.47 -17.40
CA VAL A 197 -15.82 0.87 -17.77
C VAL A 197 -14.97 1.42 -16.63
N ASP A 198 -13.70 1.64 -16.89
CA ASP A 198 -12.77 2.28 -15.96
C ASP A 198 -12.49 3.71 -16.46
N ARG A 199 -12.76 4.71 -15.61
CA ARG A 199 -12.45 6.12 -15.85
C ARG A 199 -11.36 6.55 -14.89
N ALA A 200 -10.18 6.89 -15.41
CA ALA A 200 -9.05 7.35 -14.61
C ALA A 200 -8.23 8.37 -15.40
N GLY A 201 -7.80 9.46 -14.75
CA GLY A 201 -6.95 10.48 -15.36
C GLY A 201 -7.54 11.11 -16.63
N GLY A 202 -8.86 11.31 -16.67
CA GLY A 202 -9.57 11.87 -17.84
C GLY A 202 -9.68 10.93 -19.05
N LYS A 203 -9.32 9.64 -18.90
CA LYS A 203 -9.49 8.61 -19.93
C LYS A 203 -10.55 7.60 -19.52
N GLU A 204 -11.28 7.11 -20.51
CA GLU A 204 -12.23 6.00 -20.36
C GLU A 204 -11.68 4.77 -21.07
N THR A 205 -11.63 3.65 -20.35
CA THR A 205 -11.22 2.34 -20.88
C THR A 205 -12.37 1.37 -20.73
N GLU A 206 -12.72 0.68 -21.81
CA GLU A 206 -13.75 -0.35 -21.79
C GLU A 206 -13.13 -1.74 -21.87
N GLN A 207 -13.60 -2.65 -21.04
CA GLN A 207 -13.23 -4.06 -21.05
C GLN A 207 -14.49 -4.93 -21.02
N LYS A 208 -14.43 -6.08 -21.69
CA LYS A 208 -15.45 -7.13 -21.53
C LYS A 208 -15.01 -8.11 -20.45
N LEU A 209 -15.83 -8.29 -19.42
CA LEU A 209 -15.68 -9.33 -18.41
C LEU A 209 -16.32 -10.63 -18.92
N GLY A 210 -15.71 -11.76 -18.56
CA GLY A 210 -16.30 -13.08 -18.79
C GLY A 210 -17.54 -13.30 -17.91
N ALA A 211 -18.41 -14.21 -18.34
CA ALA A 211 -19.65 -14.55 -17.62
C ALA A 211 -19.38 -14.96 -16.16
N ASP A 212 -18.33 -15.76 -15.93
CA ASP A 212 -17.95 -16.23 -14.59
C ASP A 212 -17.68 -15.07 -13.62
N ARG A 213 -17.04 -14.00 -14.10
CA ARG A 213 -16.76 -12.82 -13.26
C ARG A 213 -18.03 -12.01 -12.99
N VAL A 214 -18.92 -11.91 -13.96
CA VAL A 214 -20.23 -11.25 -13.77
C VAL A 214 -21.08 -12.05 -12.78
N ASN A 215 -21.06 -13.38 -12.85
CA ASN A 215 -21.78 -14.25 -11.93
C ASN A 215 -21.24 -14.14 -10.50
N ALA A 216 -19.92 -14.13 -10.32
CA ALA A 216 -19.29 -13.92 -9.02
C ALA A 216 -19.69 -12.58 -8.39
N ILE A 217 -19.76 -11.50 -9.19
CA ILE A 217 -20.25 -10.19 -8.71
C ILE A 217 -21.70 -10.30 -8.25
N ARG A 218 -22.56 -10.96 -9.03
CA ARG A 218 -23.97 -11.16 -8.66
C ARG A 218 -24.12 -12.00 -7.40
N ALA A 219 -23.30 -13.04 -7.24
CA ALA A 219 -23.31 -13.90 -6.05
C ALA A 219 -22.90 -13.09 -4.82
N ALA A 220 -21.81 -12.34 -4.90
CA ALA A 220 -21.37 -11.46 -3.82
C ALA A 220 -22.44 -10.41 -3.44
N LEU A 221 -23.15 -9.83 -4.42
CA LEU A 221 -24.25 -8.91 -4.16
C LEU A 221 -25.44 -9.59 -3.47
N ALA A 222 -25.83 -10.79 -3.91
CA ALA A 222 -26.95 -11.53 -3.34
C ALA A 222 -26.68 -12.08 -1.94
N GLU A 223 -25.43 -12.48 -1.65
CA GLU A 223 -25.02 -13.01 -0.35
C GLU A 223 -24.75 -11.92 0.71
N THR A 224 -24.63 -10.66 0.29
CA THR A 224 -24.38 -9.55 1.21
C THR A 224 -25.64 -9.23 2.02
N ASP A 225 -25.56 -9.38 3.34
CA ASP A 225 -26.61 -8.96 4.25
C ASP A 225 -26.57 -7.44 4.48
N TRP A 226 -27.21 -6.70 3.57
CA TRP A 226 -27.26 -5.23 3.57
C TRP A 226 -27.78 -4.62 4.88
N ALA A 227 -28.63 -5.34 5.62
CA ALA A 227 -29.19 -4.86 6.88
C ALA A 227 -28.19 -4.93 8.04
N LYS A 228 -27.14 -5.76 7.92
CA LYS A 228 -26.08 -5.92 8.93
C LYS A 228 -24.86 -5.06 8.69
N LEU A 229 -24.79 -4.36 7.56
CA LEU A 229 -23.66 -3.48 7.27
C LEU A 229 -23.63 -2.32 8.30
N PRO A 230 -22.45 -1.98 8.84
CA PRO A 230 -22.33 -0.85 9.75
C PRO A 230 -22.68 0.44 9.01
N SER A 231 -23.23 1.42 9.74
CA SER A 231 -23.58 2.73 9.18
C SER A 231 -22.38 3.53 8.66
N ARG A 232 -21.16 3.09 8.98
CA ARG A 232 -19.89 3.63 8.48
C ARG A 232 -19.00 2.46 8.11
N LEU A 233 -18.54 2.43 6.86
CA LEU A 233 -17.59 1.45 6.36
C LEU A 233 -16.20 2.09 6.40
N CYS A 234 -15.47 1.87 7.49
CA CYS A 234 -14.33 2.72 7.83
C CYS A 234 -14.78 4.19 8.10
#